data_AF-A0A2E5J0F7-F1
#
_entry.id   AF-A0A2E5J0F7-F1
#
_cell.length_a   1.000
_cell.length_b   1.000
_cell.length_c   1.000
_cell.angle_alpha   90.00
_cell.angle_beta   90.00
_cell.angle_gamma   90.00
#
_symmetry.space_group_name_H-M   'P 1'
#
loop_
_entity.id
_entity.type
_entity.pdbx_description
1 polymer ?
#
loop_
_entity_poly.entity_id
_entity_poly.type
_entity_poly.pdbx_seq_one_letter_code
_entity_poly.pdbx_strand_id
1 'polypeptide(L)'
;MPFIYAMVIPVIILDIFLEIYHRVAFPLYHLKYVKRSRYIAIDRHKLSYLNIFEKISCMYCGYVNGFLAYAVAVAGETEKYWCGIQHKKKPGFMQQPHSKDFLLYSDKKAFKEFIKK
;
A
#
# COMPACT_ATOMS: atom_id res chain seq x y z
N MET A 1 5.10 25.99 12.94
CA MET A 1 4.55 24.64 12.70
C MET A 1 4.58 24.37 11.21
N PRO A 2 5.49 23.52 10.69
CA PRO A 2 5.55 23.27 9.26
C PRO A 2 4.25 22.60 8.81
N PHE A 3 3.61 23.16 7.78
CA PHE A 3 2.37 22.68 7.16
C PHE A 3 2.43 21.19 6.74
N ILE A 4 3.65 20.65 6.63
CA ILE A 4 3.95 19.24 6.38
C ILE A 4 3.26 18.29 7.39
N TYR A 5 3.11 18.70 8.65
CA TYR A 5 2.42 17.89 9.67
C TYR A 5 0.89 17.89 9.53
N ALA A 6 0.30 18.73 8.67
CA ALA A 6 -1.14 18.75 8.45
C ALA A 6 -1.66 17.39 7.95
N MET A 7 -0.82 16.62 7.24
CA MET A 7 -1.17 15.30 6.73
C MET A 7 -1.18 14.19 7.79
N VAL A 8 -0.74 14.45 9.03
CA VAL A 8 -0.83 13.48 10.14
C VAL A 8 -2.28 13.06 10.37
N ILE A 9 -3.20 14.03 10.45
CA ILE A 9 -4.61 13.75 10.76
C ILE A 9 -5.27 12.92 9.63
N PRO A 10 -5.20 13.32 8.34
CA PRO A 10 -5.71 12.51 7.24
C PRO A 10 -5.12 11.09 7.18
N VAL A 11 -3.80 10.95 7.42
CA VAL A 11 -3.14 9.64 7.40
C VAL A 11 -3.66 8.76 8.51
N ILE A 12 -3.81 9.26 9.74
CA ILE A 12 -4.34 8.48 10.87
C ILE A 12 -5.78 8.04 10.60
N ILE A 13 -6.62 8.93 10.06
CA ILE A 13 -7.99 8.60 9.70
C ILE A 13 -7.99 7.47 8.66
N LEU A 14 -7.24 7.64 7.57
CA LEU A 14 -7.13 6.63 6.52
C LEU A 14 -6.60 5.30 7.07
N ASP A 15 -5.63 5.34 7.99
CA ASP A 15 -5.05 4.17 8.63
C ASP A 15 -6.08 3.37 9.42
N ILE A 16 -6.92 4.04 10.21
CA ILE A 16 -8.00 3.38 10.95
C ILE A 16 -8.98 2.70 9.99
N PHE A 17 -9.46 3.43 8.97
CA PHE A 17 -10.40 2.87 7.99
C PHE A 17 -9.78 1.72 7.20
N LEU A 18 -8.51 1.85 6.79
CA LEU A 18 -7.79 0.82 6.05
C LEU A 18 -7.58 -0.43 6.91
N GLU A 19 -7.26 -0.30 8.20
CA GLU A 19 -7.13 -1.45 9.10
C GLU A 19 -8.47 -2.17 9.33
N ILE A 20 -9.57 -1.43 9.49
CA ILE A 20 -10.91 -2.02 9.58
C ILE A 20 -11.22 -2.79 8.28
N TYR A 21 -11.02 -2.15 7.13
CA TYR A 21 -11.18 -2.79 5.82
C TYR A 21 -10.32 -4.04 5.69
N HIS A 22 -9.03 -3.95 6.01
CA HIS A 22 -8.07 -5.05 5.89
C HIS A 22 -8.46 -6.24 6.77
N ARG A 23 -8.82 -6.00 8.02
CA ARG A 23 -9.18 -7.05 8.99
C ARG A 23 -10.53 -7.69 8.73
N VAL A 24 -11.48 -6.96 8.14
CA VAL A 24 -12.82 -7.49 7.86
C VAL A 24 -12.88 -8.12 6.47
N ALA A 25 -12.45 -7.40 5.43
CA ALA A 25 -12.58 -7.85 4.05
C ALA A 25 -11.65 -9.04 3.74
N PHE A 26 -10.41 -9.05 4.25
CA PHE A 26 -9.46 -10.08 3.82
C PHE A 26 -9.85 -11.47 4.32
N PRO A 27 -10.27 -11.67 5.58
CA PRO A 27 -10.81 -12.95 6.01
C PRO A 27 -12.12 -13.30 5.30
N LEU A 28 -13.01 -12.32 5.08
CA LEU A 28 -14.32 -12.54 4.45
C LEU A 28 -14.20 -13.03 3.00
N TYR A 29 -13.24 -12.50 2.24
CA TYR A 29 -13.00 -12.84 0.84
C TYR A 29 -11.81 -13.80 0.63
N HIS A 30 -11.27 -14.38 1.71
CA HIS A 30 -10.11 -15.28 1.69
C HIS A 30 -8.87 -14.70 0.98
N LEU A 31 -8.65 -13.39 1.12
CA LEU A 31 -7.49 -12.69 0.53
C LEU A 31 -6.21 -12.98 1.32
N LYS A 32 -5.07 -12.87 0.63
CA LYS A 32 -3.75 -13.01 1.25
C LYS A 32 -3.48 -11.87 2.23
N TYR A 33 -3.32 -12.20 3.51
CA TYR A 33 -3.05 -11.20 4.55
C TYR A 33 -1.72 -10.47 4.34
N VAL A 34 -1.76 -9.13 4.34
CA VAL A 34 -0.60 -8.24 4.20
C VAL A 34 -0.07 -7.90 5.59
N LYS A 35 1.19 -8.28 5.87
CA LYS A 35 1.80 -8.03 7.18
C LYS A 35 2.29 -6.59 7.28
N ARG A 36 1.60 -5.74 8.04
CA ARG A 36 1.95 -4.33 8.31
C ARG A 36 3.41 -4.12 8.74
N SER A 37 3.94 -5.00 9.60
CA SER A 37 5.32 -4.92 10.10
C SER A 37 6.41 -5.04 9.03
N ARG A 38 6.07 -5.51 7.82
CA ARG A 38 7.01 -5.54 6.68
C ARG A 38 7.16 -4.19 5.99
N TYR A 39 6.24 -3.26 6.23
CA TYR A 39 6.19 -1.97 5.53
C TYR A 39 6.58 -0.80 6.42
N ILE A 40 6.23 -0.85 7.71
CA ILE A 40 6.49 0.24 8.65
C ILE A 40 7.68 -0.13 9.53
N ALA A 41 8.80 0.55 9.31
CA ALA A 41 10.00 0.49 10.15
C ALA A 41 10.31 1.88 10.68
N ILE A 42 10.40 2.01 12.01
CA ILE A 42 10.77 3.26 12.70
C ILE A 42 11.99 2.97 13.57
N ASP A 43 13.17 3.01 12.97
CA ASP A 43 14.47 2.72 13.60
C ASP A 43 15.34 3.99 13.68
N ARG A 44 15.19 4.90 12.72
CA ARG A 44 16.00 6.12 12.58
C ARG A 44 15.90 7.10 13.74
N HIS A 45 14.87 7.02 14.58
CA HIS A 45 14.77 7.83 15.81
C HIS A 45 15.86 7.48 16.84
N LYS A 46 16.48 6.29 16.73
CA LYS A 46 17.56 5.82 17.61
C LYS A 46 18.93 6.41 17.28
N LEU A 47 19.06 7.10 16.14
CA LEU A 47 20.31 7.72 15.72
C LEU A 47 20.68 8.84 16.72
N SER A 48 21.87 8.75 17.30
CA SER A 48 22.34 9.60 18.39
C SER A 48 22.63 11.03 17.98
N TYR A 49 22.90 11.26 16.69
CA TYR A 49 23.28 12.56 16.14
C TYR A 49 22.09 13.45 15.76
N LEU A 50 20.84 12.98 15.88
CA LEU A 50 19.65 13.79 15.58
C LEU A 50 19.11 14.49 16.81
N ASN A 51 18.71 15.75 16.63
CA ASN A 51 17.96 16.52 17.61
C ASN A 51 16.54 15.97 17.79
N ILE A 52 15.89 16.30 18.92
CA ILE A 52 14.54 15.84 19.25
C ILE A 52 13.53 16.16 18.13
N PHE A 53 13.58 17.39 17.58
CA PHE A 53 12.71 17.80 16.48
C PHE A 53 12.96 17.02 15.18
N GLU A 54 14.22 16.70 14.89
CA GLU A 54 14.58 15.93 13.70
C GLU A 54 14.17 14.47 13.84
N LYS A 55 14.25 13.92 15.06
CA LYS A 55 13.72 12.58 15.38
C LYS A 55 12.21 12.49 15.16
N ILE A 56 11.45 13.53 15.55
CA ILE A 56 10.00 13.60 15.30
C ILE A 56 9.72 13.63 13.80
N SER A 57 10.39 14.51 13.05
CA SER A 57 10.26 14.59 11.58
C SER A 57 10.62 13.26 10.91
N CYS A 58 11.68 12.60 11.38
CA CYS A 58 12.14 11.33 10.84
C CYS A 58 11.12 10.20 11.10
N MET A 59 10.56 10.15 12.31
CA MET A 59 9.51 9.21 12.67
C MET A 59 8.24 9.44 11.84
N TYR A 60 7.85 10.71 11.65
CA TYR A 60 6.72 11.08 10.79
C TYR A 60 6.93 10.58 9.36
N CYS A 61 8.04 10.95 8.72
CA CYS A 61 8.33 10.54 7.35
C CYS A 61 8.46 9.01 7.23
N GLY A 62 9.10 8.35 8.19
CA GLY A 62 9.23 6.88 8.20
C GLY A 62 7.88 6.18 8.29
N TYR A 63 7.00 6.64 9.18
CA TYR A 63 5.66 6.09 9.33
C TYR A 63 4.80 6.32 8.10
N VAL A 64 4.69 7.57 7.63
CA VAL A 64 3.78 7.91 6.51
C VAL A 64 4.18 7.18 5.23
N ASN A 65 5.47 7.15 4.88
CA ASN A 65 5.91 6.43 3.68
C ASN A 65 5.67 4.91 3.81
N GLY A 66 5.99 4.32 4.97
CA GLY A 66 5.74 2.91 5.24
C GLY A 66 4.24 2.57 5.17
N PHE A 67 3.40 3.44 5.74
CA PHE A 67 1.95 3.28 5.73
C PHE A 67 1.37 3.37 4.31
N LEU A 68 1.81 4.32 3.48
CA LEU A 68 1.35 4.42 2.10
C LEU A 68 1.77 3.21 1.26
N ALA A 69 2.98 2.68 1.47
CA ALA A 69 3.42 1.45 0.83
C ALA A 69 2.56 0.24 1.27
N TYR A 70 2.21 0.17 2.56
CA TYR A 70 1.27 -0.82 3.10
C TYR A 70 -0.12 -0.70 2.47
N ALA A 71 -0.65 0.52 2.36
CA ALA A 71 -1.95 0.78 1.74
C ALA A 71 -2.01 0.34 0.27
N VAL A 72 -0.95 0.62 -0.50
CA VAL A 72 -0.83 0.14 -1.88
C VAL A 72 -0.80 -1.38 -1.95
N ALA A 73 -0.10 -2.05 -1.01
CA ALA A 73 -0.08 -3.51 -0.98
C ALA A 73 -1.45 -4.13 -0.65
N VAL A 74 -2.19 -3.55 0.30
CA VAL A 74 -3.58 -3.95 0.62
C VAL A 74 -4.49 -3.76 -0.60
N ALA A 75 -4.40 -2.60 -1.26
CA ALA A 75 -5.14 -2.34 -2.49
C ALA A 75 -4.74 -3.30 -3.62
N GLY A 76 -3.45 -3.65 -3.73
CA GLY A 76 -2.96 -4.56 -4.76
C GLY A 76 -3.45 -5.99 -4.60
N GLU A 77 -3.59 -6.52 -3.38
CA GLU A 77 -4.23 -7.82 -3.15
C GLU A 77 -5.74 -7.76 -3.43
N THR A 78 -6.38 -6.62 -3.17
CA THR A 78 -7.79 -6.39 -3.56
C THR A 78 -7.95 -6.36 -5.08
N GLU A 79 -7.03 -5.70 -5.80
CA GLU A 79 -7.04 -5.61 -7.26
C GLU A 79 -6.84 -6.97 -7.93
N LYS A 80 -5.97 -7.82 -7.35
CA LYS A 80 -5.79 -9.22 -7.76
C LYS A 80 -7.06 -10.03 -7.67
N TYR A 81 -7.84 -9.82 -6.61
CA TYR A 81 -9.08 -10.56 -6.37
C TYR A 81 -10.16 -10.23 -7.41
N TRP A 82 -10.33 -8.96 -7.78
CA TRP A 82 -11.39 -8.57 -8.71
C TRP A 82 -11.06 -8.83 -10.18
N CYS A 83 -9.85 -8.50 -10.62
CA CYS A 83 -9.57 -8.46 -12.06
C CYS A 83 -8.18 -8.96 -12.42
N GLY A 84 -7.15 -8.49 -11.72
CA GLY A 84 -5.77 -8.90 -11.99
C GLY A 84 -5.33 -8.67 -13.45
N ILE A 85 -5.85 -7.64 -14.14
CA ILE A 85 -5.44 -7.25 -15.50
C ILE A 85 -4.55 -6.01 -15.42
N GLN A 86 -3.44 -6.01 -16.16
CA GLN A 86 -2.54 -4.86 -16.25
C GLN A 86 -3.20 -3.68 -16.98
N HIS A 87 -2.89 -2.47 -16.52
CA HIS A 87 -3.24 -1.27 -17.27
C HIS A 87 -2.56 -1.24 -18.65
N LYS A 88 -3.23 -0.62 -19.62
CA LYS A 88 -2.63 -0.33 -20.93
C LYS A 88 -1.34 0.48 -20.73
N LYS A 89 -0.23 0.01 -21.31
CA LYS A 89 1.04 0.75 -21.29
C LYS A 89 0.84 2.13 -21.93
N LYS A 90 1.14 3.18 -21.18
CA LYS A 90 1.12 4.57 -21.62
C LYS A 90 2.45 5.22 -21.27
N PRO A 91 3.03 6.06 -22.15
CA PRO A 91 4.22 6.82 -21.81
C PRO A 91 4.03 7.62 -20.52
N GLY A 92 5.00 7.55 -19.61
CA GLY A 92 4.95 8.24 -18.31
C GLY A 92 4.10 7.57 -17.22
N PHE A 93 3.40 6.46 -17.51
CA PHE A 93 2.66 5.73 -16.49
C PHE A 93 3.61 4.92 -15.58
N MET A 94 3.58 5.20 -14.28
CA MET A 94 4.31 4.42 -13.29
C MET A 94 3.51 3.16 -12.93
N GLN A 95 3.90 2.02 -13.49
CA GLN A 95 3.26 0.75 -13.21
C GLN A 95 3.57 0.30 -11.78
N GLN A 96 2.53 -0.14 -11.07
CA GLN A 96 2.68 -0.60 -9.69
C GLN A 96 3.45 -1.92 -9.63
N PRO A 97 4.35 -2.12 -8.65
CA PRO A 97 5.16 -3.34 -8.56
C PRO A 97 4.34 -4.63 -8.47
N HIS A 98 3.16 -4.61 -7.85
CA HIS A 98 2.30 -5.79 -7.68
C HIS A 98 1.59 -6.21 -8.97
N SER A 99 1.49 -5.32 -9.96
CA SER A 99 0.82 -5.59 -11.24
C SER A 99 1.68 -6.43 -12.20
N LYS A 100 2.88 -6.87 -11.81
CA LYS A 100 3.76 -7.69 -12.66
C LYS A 100 3.18 -9.08 -12.95
N ASP A 101 2.48 -9.65 -11.96
CA ASP A 101 1.90 -10.98 -12.04
C ASP A 101 0.49 -10.98 -12.66
N PHE A 102 0.03 -9.83 -13.15
CA PHE A 102 -1.31 -9.64 -13.69
C PHE A 102 -1.37 -10.06 -15.15
N LEU A 103 -2.56 -10.46 -15.60
CA LEU A 103 -2.89 -10.73 -16.99
C LEU A 103 -2.59 -9.52 -17.88
N LEU A 104 -2.09 -9.77 -19.08
CA LEU A 104 -1.78 -8.69 -20.01
C LEU A 104 -3.05 -7.94 -20.45
N TYR A 105 -2.91 -6.64 -20.67
CA TYR A 105 -3.98 -5.81 -21.22
C TYR A 105 -4.49 -6.40 -22.55
N SER A 106 -5.81 -6.52 -22.68
CA SER A 106 -6.52 -7.12 -23.84
C SER A 106 -6.40 -8.64 -24.04
N ASP A 107 -5.82 -9.40 -23.11
CA ASP A 107 -5.80 -10.87 -23.22
C ASP A 107 -7.13 -11.50 -22.79
N LYS A 108 -8.09 -11.52 -23.72
CA LYS A 108 -9.43 -12.11 -23.50
C LYS A 108 -9.40 -13.61 -23.24
N LYS A 109 -8.38 -14.33 -23.73
CA LYS A 109 -8.28 -15.79 -23.55
C LYS A 109 -7.86 -16.08 -22.11
N ALA A 110 -6.77 -15.46 -21.66
CA ALA A 110 -6.27 -15.64 -20.31
C ALA A 110 -7.28 -15.17 -19.24
N PHE A 111 -8.05 -14.11 -19.52
CA PHE A 111 -9.12 -13.67 -18.61
C PHE A 111 -10.28 -14.68 -18.51
N LYS A 112 -10.68 -15.29 -19.63
CA LYS A 112 -11.73 -16.34 -19.61
C LYS A 112 -11.27 -17.59 -18.86
N GLU A 113 -9.99 -17.94 -18.94
CA GLU A 113 -9.42 -19.05 -18.18
C GLU A 113 -9.32 -18.72 -16.68
N PHE A 114 -9.01 -17.47 -16.34
CA PHE A 114 -8.97 -16.99 -14.96
C PHE A 114 -10.34 -17.07 -14.26
N ILE A 115 -11.44 -16.67 -14.94
CA ILE A 115 -12.80 -16.72 -14.36
C ILE A 115 -13.35 -18.15 -14.23
N LYS A 116 -12.90 -19.09 -15.08
CA LYS A 116 -13.40 -20.48 -15.04
C LYS A 116 -12.87 -21.31 -13.87
N LYS A 117 -11.91 -20.78 -13.11
CA LYS A 117 -11.19 -21.45 -12.03
C LYS A 117 -11.81 -21.14 -10.69
#